data_AF-A0A160TBL9-F1
#
_entry.id   AF-A0A160TBL9-F1
#
_cell.length_a   1.000
_cell.length_b   1.000
_cell.length_c   1.000
_cell.angle_alpha   90.00
_cell.angle_beta   90.00
_cell.angle_gamma   90.00
#
_symmetry.space_group_name_H-M   'P 1'
#
loop_
_entity.id
_entity.type
_entity.pdbx_description
1 polymer ?
#
loop_
_entity_poly.entity_id
_entity_poly.type
_entity_poly.pdbx_seq_one_letter_code
_entity_poly.pdbx_strand_id
1 'polypeptide(L)'
;MQGPKQSAQDTAANILAHVTAGIESLRDQGAGEERIQQRIDAARSGISKGYADAEDMLDSMGLLDDEMKAQITASRKLVDDGLDALANPDQSAPADVAATTETDSVLTNQAVTSERSVRGSSNTLSMQVVTRDGDKVTVNFKHQQGQFSVSNGSNSLSGSTFSQNFELEVEGSLDQGELDALSALFDDVKSLSDKFFGGDLGAALGEAMNLGFDGNELASMSLDLRQRSFSSVSRAYAAGAPSLPTPKLDSLQSPLAQYVDEYIKALDKASPLAEPRTTLQDMMQQWLPEKPDYHILQSFNEGLNRLL
;
A
#
# COMPACT_ATOMS: atom_id res chain seq x y z
N MET A 1 -16.94 -21.13 -16.05
CA MET A 1 -17.26 -19.96 -16.88
C MET A 1 -15.95 -19.26 -17.18
N GLN A 2 -15.48 -19.29 -18.42
CA GLN A 2 -14.28 -18.55 -18.83
C GLN A 2 -14.66 -17.07 -18.94
N GLY A 3 -13.93 -16.18 -18.25
CA GLY A 3 -14.15 -14.74 -18.30
C GLY A 3 -13.94 -14.19 -19.72
N PRO A 4 -14.39 -12.95 -20.00
CA PRO A 4 -14.23 -12.34 -21.32
C PRO A 4 -12.73 -12.29 -21.68
N LYS A 5 -12.37 -12.86 -22.83
CA LYS A 5 -11.03 -12.72 -23.41
C LYS A 5 -10.76 -11.22 -23.60
N GLN A 6 -9.71 -10.68 -22.99
CA GLN A 6 -9.32 -9.29 -23.21
C GLN A 6 -8.97 -9.12 -24.69
N SER A 7 -9.58 -8.13 -25.35
CA SER A 7 -9.27 -7.88 -26.76
C SER A 7 -7.89 -7.24 -26.89
N ALA A 8 -7.27 -7.40 -28.06
CA ALA A 8 -6.00 -6.75 -28.38
C ALA A 8 -6.03 -5.22 -28.17
N GLN A 9 -7.20 -4.61 -28.41
CA GLN A 9 -7.43 -3.18 -28.26
C GLN A 9 -7.50 -2.75 -26.79
N ASP A 10 -8.17 -3.52 -25.93
CA ASP A 10 -8.26 -3.22 -24.50
C ASP A 10 -6.88 -3.34 -23.83
N THR A 11 -6.12 -4.37 -24.19
CA THR A 11 -4.74 -4.56 -23.70
C THR A 11 -3.85 -3.39 -24.13
N ALA A 12 -3.91 -2.99 -25.40
CA ALA A 12 -3.15 -1.86 -25.90
C ALA A 12 -3.54 -0.54 -25.23
N ALA A 13 -4.83 -0.28 -25.05
CA ALA A 13 -5.33 0.93 -24.39
C ALA A 13 -4.86 1.04 -22.93
N ASN A 14 -4.88 -0.08 -22.20
CA ASN A 14 -4.40 -0.11 -20.81
C ASN A 14 -2.90 0.16 -20.69
N ILE A 15 -2.10 -0.42 -21.59
CA ILE A 15 -0.64 -0.20 -21.63
C ILE A 15 -0.33 1.25 -21.99
N LEU A 16 -0.98 1.79 -23.02
CA LEU A 16 -0.80 3.17 -23.44
C LEU A 16 -1.22 4.17 -22.37
N ALA A 17 -2.35 3.95 -21.69
CA ALA A 17 -2.79 4.80 -20.59
C ALA A 17 -1.75 4.85 -19.45
N HIS A 18 -1.10 3.72 -19.13
CA HIS A 18 -0.05 3.67 -18.13
C HIS A 18 1.20 4.45 -18.56
N VAL A 19 1.62 4.32 -19.81
CA VAL A 19 2.78 5.05 -20.36
C VAL A 19 2.50 6.55 -20.43
N THR A 20 1.32 6.96 -20.92
CA THR A 20 0.91 8.36 -20.98
C THR A 20 0.87 9.01 -19.60
N ALA A 21 0.28 8.35 -18.59
CA ALA A 21 0.25 8.86 -17.22
C ALA A 21 1.67 9.04 -16.64
N GLY A 22 2.60 8.14 -16.97
CA GLY A 22 4.00 8.26 -16.57
C GLY A 22 4.72 9.43 -17.23
N ILE A 23 4.41 9.72 -18.50
CA ILE A 23 4.97 10.85 -19.25
C ILE A 23 4.38 12.18 -18.77
N GLU A 24 3.06 12.24 -18.53
CA GLU A 24 2.40 13.43 -17.95
C GLU A 24 2.96 13.76 -16.58
N SER A 25 3.20 12.76 -15.72
CA SER A 25 3.85 12.97 -14.44
C SER A 25 5.26 13.55 -14.58
N LEU A 26 6.04 13.12 -15.58
CA LEU A 26 7.36 13.68 -15.85
C LEU A 26 7.27 15.14 -16.34
N ARG A 27 6.27 15.45 -17.17
CA ARG A 27 6.00 16.83 -17.61
C ARG A 27 5.61 17.73 -16.45
N ASP A 28 4.75 17.25 -15.54
CA ASP A 28 4.35 17.97 -14.33
C ASP A 28 5.52 18.22 -13.37
N GLN A 29 6.51 17.33 -13.37
CA GLN A 29 7.77 17.48 -12.63
C GLN A 29 8.79 18.40 -13.33
N GLY A 30 8.44 18.97 -14.48
CA GLY A 30 9.32 19.87 -15.25
C GLY A 30 10.47 19.15 -15.96
N ALA A 31 10.33 17.85 -16.26
CA ALA A 31 11.34 17.11 -17.01
C ALA A 31 11.49 17.68 -18.44
N GLY A 32 12.73 17.86 -18.88
CA GLY A 32 13.01 18.25 -20.26
C GLY A 32 12.66 17.16 -21.27
N GLU A 33 12.42 17.53 -22.52
CA GLU A 33 12.03 16.64 -23.62
C GLU A 33 13.00 15.45 -23.81
N GLU A 34 14.29 15.63 -23.56
CA GLU A 34 15.29 14.55 -23.65
C GLU A 34 15.04 13.43 -22.63
N ARG A 35 14.62 13.79 -21.40
CA ARG A 35 14.29 12.81 -20.35
C ARG A 35 12.96 12.11 -20.62
N ILE A 36 12.02 12.82 -21.26
CA ILE A 36 10.76 12.25 -21.73
C ILE A 36 11.04 11.22 -22.83
N GLN A 37 11.90 11.55 -23.79
CA GLN A 37 12.28 10.63 -24.87
C GLN A 37 12.97 9.37 -24.31
N GLN A 38 13.92 9.53 -23.38
CA GLN A 38 14.55 8.38 -22.71
C GLN A 38 13.54 7.49 -22.00
N ARG A 39 12.49 8.07 -21.40
CA ARG A 39 11.43 7.30 -20.75
C ARG A 39 10.58 6.53 -21.75
N ILE A 40 10.26 7.13 -22.90
CA ILE A 40 9.51 6.47 -23.97
C ILE A 40 10.32 5.30 -24.54
N ASP A 41 11.61 5.48 -24.78
CA ASP A 41 12.50 4.42 -25.27
C ASP A 41 12.61 3.26 -24.25
N ALA A 42 12.72 3.58 -22.96
CA ALA A 42 12.71 2.60 -21.88
C ALA A 42 11.38 1.86 -21.79
N ALA A 43 10.25 2.57 -21.95
CA ALA A 43 8.91 1.97 -21.99
C ALA A 43 8.78 1.01 -23.17
N ARG A 44 9.23 1.40 -24.37
CA ARG A 44 9.24 0.54 -25.56
C ARG A 44 10.03 -0.75 -25.33
N SER A 45 11.22 -0.65 -24.75
CA SER A 45 12.05 -1.81 -24.43
C SER A 45 11.39 -2.73 -23.39
N GLY A 46 10.84 -2.17 -22.33
CA GLY A 46 10.16 -2.93 -21.27
C GLY A 46 8.90 -3.64 -21.76
N ILE A 47 8.07 -2.93 -22.54
CA ILE A 47 6.87 -3.49 -23.17
C ILE A 47 7.24 -4.63 -24.13
N SER A 48 8.24 -4.43 -24.98
CA SER A 48 8.68 -5.49 -25.92
C SER A 48 9.17 -6.74 -25.20
N LYS A 49 9.84 -6.60 -24.04
CA LYS A 49 10.25 -7.76 -23.23
C LYS A 49 9.05 -8.44 -22.57
N GLY A 50 8.14 -7.66 -21.99
CA GLY A 50 6.92 -8.20 -21.39
C GLY A 50 6.05 -8.98 -22.39
N TYR A 51 5.98 -8.53 -23.64
CA TYR A 51 5.33 -9.28 -24.72
C TYR A 51 6.03 -10.61 -25.01
N ALA A 52 7.37 -10.62 -25.11
CA ALA A 52 8.13 -11.85 -25.34
C ALA A 52 7.97 -12.85 -24.17
N ASP A 53 8.06 -12.37 -22.94
CA ASP A 53 7.90 -13.21 -21.75
C ASP A 53 6.47 -13.78 -21.65
N ALA A 54 5.46 -12.96 -21.99
CA ALA A 54 4.06 -13.40 -22.01
C ALA A 54 3.81 -14.43 -23.12
N GLU A 55 4.39 -14.26 -24.30
CA GLU A 55 4.34 -15.25 -25.39
C GLU A 55 4.98 -16.58 -24.97
N ASP A 56 6.17 -16.55 -24.35
CA ASP A 56 6.88 -17.74 -23.88
C ASP A 56 6.11 -18.48 -22.77
N MET A 57 5.48 -17.74 -21.85
CA MET A 57 4.62 -18.33 -20.82
C MET A 57 3.37 -18.97 -21.41
N LEU A 58 2.72 -18.33 -22.38
CA LEU A 58 1.54 -18.87 -23.05
C LEU A 58 1.88 -20.09 -23.90
N ASP A 59 3.04 -20.12 -24.55
CA ASP A 59 3.55 -21.28 -25.30
C ASP A 59 3.83 -22.46 -24.34
N SER A 60 4.54 -22.19 -23.24
CA SER A 60 4.86 -23.18 -22.21
C SER A 60 3.62 -23.81 -21.56
N MET A 61 2.53 -23.04 -21.48
CA MET A 61 1.24 -23.50 -20.94
C MET A 61 0.34 -24.16 -22.01
N GLY A 62 0.77 -24.22 -23.28
CA GLY A 62 -0.02 -24.75 -24.38
C GLY A 62 -1.29 -23.94 -24.68
N LEU A 63 -1.34 -22.68 -24.25
CA LEU A 63 -2.46 -21.75 -24.42
C LEU A 63 -2.30 -20.85 -25.66
N LEU A 64 -1.18 -21.00 -26.37
CA LEU A 64 -0.82 -20.18 -27.51
C LEU A 64 -1.41 -20.73 -28.82
N ASP A 65 -2.71 -20.50 -29.02
CA ASP A 65 -3.37 -20.77 -30.30
C ASP A 65 -3.14 -19.66 -31.34
N ASP A 66 -3.47 -19.92 -32.61
CA ASP A 66 -3.24 -18.96 -33.70
C ASP A 66 -4.07 -17.67 -33.55
N GLU A 67 -5.22 -17.73 -32.87
CA GLU A 67 -6.07 -16.56 -32.55
C GLU A 67 -5.39 -15.68 -31.50
N MET A 68 -4.83 -16.28 -30.46
CA MET A 68 -4.11 -15.61 -29.38
C MET A 68 -2.82 -14.97 -29.91
N LYS A 69 -2.06 -15.66 -30.78
CA LYS A 69 -0.89 -15.08 -31.45
C LYS A 69 -1.25 -13.85 -32.27
N ALA A 70 -2.37 -13.91 -33.00
CA ALA A 70 -2.85 -12.77 -33.78
C ALA A 70 -3.28 -11.59 -32.88
N GLN A 71 -3.94 -11.86 -31.75
CA GLN A 71 -4.32 -10.82 -30.78
C GLN A 71 -3.11 -10.18 -30.10
N ILE A 72 -2.12 -10.97 -29.70
CA ILE A 72 -0.88 -10.47 -29.11
C ILE A 72 -0.15 -9.56 -30.13
N THR A 73 0.03 -10.04 -31.37
CA THR A 73 0.65 -9.27 -32.46
C THR A 73 -0.10 -7.96 -32.74
N ALA A 74 -1.44 -8.01 -32.81
CA ALA A 74 -2.26 -6.82 -33.03
C ALA A 74 -2.14 -5.82 -31.87
N SER A 75 -2.12 -6.30 -30.63
CA SER A 75 -1.96 -5.44 -29.45
C SER A 75 -0.59 -4.77 -29.41
N ARG A 76 0.48 -5.52 -29.73
CA ARG A 76 1.84 -4.98 -29.81
C ARG A 76 1.95 -3.86 -30.83
N LYS A 77 1.36 -4.05 -32.01
CA LYS A 77 1.33 -3.02 -33.06
C LYS A 77 0.62 -1.75 -32.58
N LEU A 78 -0.56 -1.86 -31.96
CA LEU A 78 -1.31 -0.71 -31.44
C LEU A 78 -0.53 0.03 -30.34
N VAL A 79 0.19 -0.68 -29.50
CA VAL A 79 1.05 -0.09 -28.48
C VAL A 79 2.25 0.62 -29.10
N ASP A 80 2.93 0.00 -30.07
CA ASP A 80 4.05 0.62 -30.77
C ASP A 80 3.60 1.90 -31.50
N ASP A 81 2.47 1.87 -32.20
CA ASP A 81 1.90 3.03 -32.90
C ASP A 81 1.53 4.15 -31.90
N GLY A 82 0.98 3.80 -30.74
CA GLY A 82 0.67 4.77 -29.68
C GLY A 82 1.90 5.37 -29.00
N LEU A 83 2.98 4.60 -28.80
CA LEU A 83 4.24 5.13 -28.29
C LEU A 83 4.93 6.06 -29.30
N ASP A 84 4.83 5.78 -30.60
CA ASP A 84 5.35 6.67 -31.64
C ASP A 84 4.60 8.01 -31.69
N ALA A 85 3.28 7.99 -31.48
CA ALA A 85 2.47 9.21 -31.36
C ALA A 85 2.85 10.03 -30.12
N LEU A 86 3.23 9.38 -29.01
CA LEU A 86 3.70 10.05 -27.79
C LEU A 86 5.11 10.65 -27.94
N ALA A 87 6.00 10.00 -28.71
CA ALA A 87 7.36 10.47 -28.98
C ALA A 87 7.40 11.64 -29.95
N ASN A 88 6.50 11.65 -30.95
CA ASN A 88 6.47 12.68 -31.98
C ASN A 88 5.08 13.34 -32.07
N PRO A 89 4.70 14.19 -31.08
CA PRO A 89 3.42 14.88 -31.09
C PRO A 89 3.26 15.82 -32.30
N ASP A 90 4.36 16.34 -32.87
CA ASP A 90 4.36 17.23 -34.04
C ASP A 90 4.27 16.50 -35.40
N GLN A 91 4.50 15.18 -35.47
CA GLN A 91 4.33 14.41 -36.72
C GLN A 91 2.98 13.68 -36.79
N SER A 92 2.16 13.80 -35.76
CA SER A 92 0.90 13.04 -35.63
C SER A 92 -0.31 13.91 -35.95
N ALA A 93 -0.56 14.12 -37.25
CA ALA A 93 -1.92 14.29 -37.78
C ALA A 93 -1.96 14.01 -39.31
N PRO A 94 -3.02 13.41 -39.85
CA PRO A 94 -3.79 12.28 -39.33
C PRO A 94 -3.94 11.18 -40.41
N ALA A 95 -4.00 9.91 -40.01
CA ALA A 95 -4.56 8.85 -40.86
C ALA A 95 -5.78 8.24 -40.15
N ASP A 96 -6.92 8.90 -40.39
CA ASP A 96 -8.28 8.36 -40.40
C ASP A 96 -8.85 7.72 -39.11
N VAL A 97 -9.44 8.57 -38.27
CA VAL A 97 -10.85 8.41 -37.90
C VAL A 97 -11.53 9.76 -38.10
N ALA A 98 -11.97 10.02 -39.34
CA ALA A 98 -12.74 11.19 -39.67
C ALA A 98 -13.97 11.33 -38.74
N ALA A 99 -13.99 12.42 -37.98
CA ALA A 99 -15.23 13.01 -37.52
C ALA A 99 -16.03 13.45 -38.76
N THR A 100 -17.11 12.74 -39.05
CA THR A 100 -18.24 13.27 -39.84
C THR A 100 -19.38 13.55 -38.88
N THR A 101 -19.38 14.75 -38.29
CA THR A 101 -20.61 15.44 -37.96
C THR A 101 -21.16 16.06 -39.24
N GLU A 102 -22.19 15.44 -39.82
CA GLU A 102 -23.18 16.12 -40.64
C GLU A 102 -24.56 15.69 -40.11
N THR A 103 -25.32 16.71 -39.77
CA THR A 103 -26.65 16.72 -39.16
C THR A 103 -27.72 16.26 -40.14
N ASP A 104 -28.54 15.26 -39.79
CA ASP A 104 -30.00 15.38 -39.89
C ASP A 104 -30.75 14.28 -39.10
N SER A 105 -31.76 14.75 -38.35
CA SER A 105 -33.01 14.06 -38.00
C SER A 105 -33.03 12.86 -37.03
N VAL A 106 -33.38 13.23 -35.78
CA VAL A 106 -34.31 12.59 -34.84
C VAL A 106 -34.12 11.11 -34.47
N LEU A 107 -33.71 10.88 -33.22
CA LEU A 107 -34.46 10.07 -32.25
C LEU A 107 -33.85 10.25 -30.84
N THR A 108 -34.67 10.81 -29.96
CA THR A 108 -34.59 10.89 -28.50
C THR A 108 -33.66 9.88 -27.86
N ASN A 109 -32.58 10.34 -27.23
CA ASN A 109 -31.97 9.63 -26.10
C ASN A 109 -31.63 10.64 -25.01
N GLN A 110 -32.31 10.48 -23.87
CA GLN A 110 -32.11 11.25 -22.65
C GLN A 110 -30.63 11.22 -22.28
N ALA A 111 -30.03 12.41 -22.19
CA ALA A 111 -28.71 12.58 -21.60
C ALA A 111 -28.79 12.23 -20.12
N VAL A 112 -28.47 10.99 -19.80
CA VAL A 112 -28.24 10.54 -18.44
C VAL A 112 -26.85 11.03 -18.05
N THR A 113 -26.77 12.24 -17.48
CA THR A 113 -25.52 12.80 -16.97
C THR A 113 -25.08 11.98 -15.75
N SER A 114 -24.17 11.03 -15.96
CA SER A 114 -23.53 10.31 -14.87
C SER A 114 -22.43 11.20 -14.31
N GLU A 115 -22.64 11.78 -13.13
CA GLU A 115 -21.64 12.58 -12.45
C GLU A 115 -20.61 11.64 -11.81
N ARG A 116 -19.44 11.52 -12.45
CA ARG A 116 -18.28 10.79 -11.92
C ARG A 116 -17.39 11.78 -11.18
N SER A 117 -17.34 11.65 -9.87
CA SER A 117 -16.43 12.43 -9.03
C SER A 117 -15.40 11.48 -8.40
N VAL A 118 -14.12 11.78 -8.63
CA VAL A 118 -12.98 11.06 -8.03
C VAL A 118 -12.32 12.02 -7.06
N ARG A 119 -12.33 11.68 -5.77
CA ARG A 119 -11.56 12.40 -4.74
C ARG A 119 -10.43 11.50 -4.31
N GLY A 120 -9.20 11.90 -4.62
CA GLY A 120 -7.98 11.26 -4.13
C GLY A 120 -7.44 12.01 -2.93
N SER A 121 -7.14 11.30 -1.84
CA SER A 121 -6.27 11.80 -0.78
C SER A 121 -4.89 11.18 -0.97
N SER A 122 -3.88 12.03 -1.21
CA SER A 122 -2.49 11.63 -1.10
C SER A 122 -1.96 12.07 0.25
N ASN A 123 -1.65 11.12 1.13
CA ASN A 123 -0.94 11.41 2.35
C ASN A 123 0.55 11.17 2.11
N THR A 124 1.39 12.15 2.46
CA THR A 124 2.85 11.98 2.45
C THR A 124 3.33 12.03 3.88
N LEU A 125 3.98 10.96 4.32
CA LEU A 125 4.58 10.84 5.63
C LEU A 125 6.08 10.98 5.45
N SER A 126 6.73 11.83 6.24
CA SER A 126 8.19 12.04 6.17
C SER A 126 8.79 11.81 7.56
N MET A 127 9.62 10.79 7.69
CA MET A 127 10.23 10.37 8.95
C MET A 127 11.74 10.44 8.85
N GLN A 128 12.41 10.84 9.94
CA GLN A 128 13.86 10.75 10.04
C GLN A 128 14.25 9.46 10.75
N VAL A 129 15.10 8.66 10.12
CA VAL A 129 15.67 7.43 10.69
C VAL A 129 17.16 7.65 10.87
N VAL A 130 17.71 7.19 12.00
CA VAL A 130 19.16 7.23 12.23
C VAL A 130 19.72 5.84 11.93
N THR A 131 20.66 5.78 10.99
CA THR A 131 21.37 4.55 10.63
C THR A 131 22.40 4.21 11.70
N ARG A 132 22.87 2.95 11.70
CA ARG A 132 23.85 2.49 12.68
C ARG A 132 25.16 3.28 12.64
N ASP A 133 25.46 3.84 11.49
CA ASP A 133 26.64 4.65 11.22
C ASP A 133 26.45 6.14 11.60
N GLY A 134 25.26 6.51 12.09
CA GLY A 134 24.94 7.85 12.56
C GLY A 134 24.42 8.80 11.49
N ASP A 135 24.17 8.29 10.27
CA ASP A 135 23.54 9.07 9.22
C ASP A 135 22.06 9.29 9.52
N LYS A 136 21.60 10.51 9.26
CA LYS A 136 20.18 10.84 9.33
C LYS A 136 19.59 10.70 7.94
N VAL A 137 18.66 9.76 7.82
CA VAL A 137 18.01 9.45 6.58
C VAL A 137 16.59 9.94 6.65
N THR A 138 16.20 10.77 5.67
CA THR A 138 14.77 11.12 5.52
C THR A 138 14.11 10.05 4.67
N VAL A 139 13.04 9.51 5.20
CA VAL A 139 12.23 8.49 4.56
C VAL A 139 10.86 9.08 4.29
N ASN A 140 10.57 9.29 3.00
CA ASN A 140 9.26 9.75 2.58
C ASN A 140 8.42 8.57 2.11
N PHE A 141 7.19 8.48 2.61
CA PHE A 141 6.19 7.51 2.22
C PHE A 141 5.00 8.23 1.63
N LYS A 142 4.65 7.90 0.39
CA LYS A 142 3.43 8.40 -0.25
C LYS A 142 2.38 7.30 -0.18
N HIS A 143 1.19 7.63 0.33
CA HIS A 143 0.01 6.76 0.29
C HIS A 143 -1.12 7.48 -0.45
N GLN A 144 -1.65 6.85 -1.50
CA GLN A 144 -2.76 7.39 -2.28
C GLN A 144 -4.01 6.54 -2.06
N GLN A 145 -5.07 7.18 -1.55
CA GLN A 145 -6.40 6.57 -1.43
C GLN A 145 -7.37 7.29 -2.37
N GLY A 146 -7.98 6.55 -3.28
CA GLY A 146 -8.97 7.09 -4.22
C GLY A 146 -10.38 6.71 -3.82
N GLN A 147 -11.28 7.67 -3.66
CA GLN A 147 -12.72 7.41 -3.65
C GLN A 147 -13.30 7.80 -5.00
N PHE A 148 -14.06 6.89 -5.62
CA PHE A 148 -14.88 7.20 -6.77
C PHE A 148 -16.35 7.12 -6.38
N SER A 149 -17.10 8.12 -6.81
CA SER A 149 -18.55 8.11 -6.76
C SER A 149 -19.09 8.29 -8.17
N VAL A 150 -19.93 7.35 -8.59
CA VAL A 150 -20.67 7.43 -9.86
C VAL A 150 -22.13 7.56 -9.49
N SER A 151 -22.67 8.76 -9.67
CA SER A 151 -24.09 9.04 -9.47
C SER A 151 -24.80 9.08 -10.81
N ASN A 152 -25.84 8.28 -10.95
CA ASN A 152 -26.73 8.31 -12.11
C ASN A 152 -28.17 8.46 -11.60
N GLY A 153 -28.57 9.72 -11.34
CA GLY A 153 -29.94 10.17 -11.06
C GLY A 153 -30.67 9.50 -9.88
N SER A 154 -30.94 8.20 -9.99
CA SER A 154 -31.60 7.34 -8.99
C SER A 154 -30.67 6.30 -8.34
N ASN A 155 -29.47 6.07 -8.87
CA ASN A 155 -28.54 5.06 -8.35
C ASN A 155 -27.14 5.66 -8.16
N SER A 156 -26.64 5.67 -6.93
CA SER A 156 -25.29 6.10 -6.58
C SER A 156 -24.43 4.88 -6.24
N LEU A 157 -23.39 4.63 -7.03
CA LEU A 157 -22.37 3.64 -6.73
C LEU A 157 -21.11 4.36 -6.26
N SER A 158 -20.79 4.21 -4.97
CA SER A 158 -19.55 4.73 -4.39
C SER A 158 -18.64 3.54 -4.06
N GLY A 159 -17.38 3.65 -4.45
CA GLY A 159 -16.34 2.67 -4.15
C GLY A 159 -15.04 3.37 -3.79
N SER A 160 -14.28 2.77 -2.88
CA SER A 160 -12.92 3.19 -2.57
C SER A 160 -11.94 2.31 -3.34
N THR A 161 -11.12 2.91 -4.21
CA THR A 161 -9.91 2.27 -4.74
C THR A 161 -8.81 2.46 -3.70
N PHE A 162 -8.44 1.37 -3.04
CA PHE A 162 -7.27 1.34 -2.18
C PHE A 162 -6.09 0.82 -2.98
N SER A 163 -5.27 1.72 -3.51
CA SER A 163 -4.01 1.37 -4.18
C SER A 163 -2.87 1.68 -3.23
N GLN A 164 -2.31 0.64 -2.58
CA GLN A 164 -1.13 0.79 -1.73
C GLN A 164 0.15 0.83 -2.57
N ASN A 165 0.35 1.94 -3.28
CA ASN A 165 1.64 2.20 -3.90
C ASN A 165 2.48 2.95 -2.89
N PHE A 166 3.32 2.23 -2.15
CA PHE A 166 4.30 2.82 -1.25
C PHE A 166 5.54 3.19 -2.05
N GLU A 167 5.78 4.49 -2.18
CA GLU A 167 7.05 4.99 -2.69
C GLU A 167 7.92 5.36 -1.51
N LEU A 168 9.05 4.64 -1.36
CA LEU A 168 10.09 4.90 -0.38
C LEU A 168 11.15 5.78 -1.04
N GLU A 169 11.20 7.05 -0.67
CA GLU A 169 12.29 7.93 -1.09
C GLU A 169 13.26 8.11 0.07
N VAL A 170 14.49 7.68 -0.14
CA VAL A 170 15.58 7.68 0.84
C VAL A 170 16.53 8.81 0.50
N GLU A 171 16.61 9.80 1.40
CA GLU A 171 17.61 10.85 1.31
C GLU A 171 18.70 10.57 2.36
N GLY A 172 19.78 9.89 1.92
CA GLY A 172 20.90 9.48 2.76
C GLY A 172 21.51 8.15 2.32
N SER A 173 22.43 7.60 3.10
CA SER A 173 23.03 6.29 2.83
C SER A 173 22.36 5.25 3.73
N LEU A 174 21.54 4.39 3.15
CA LEU A 174 21.06 3.16 3.80
C LEU A 174 21.71 1.98 3.09
N ASP A 175 22.20 1.02 3.88
CA ASP A 175 22.57 -0.27 3.31
C ASP A 175 21.33 -1.16 3.06
N GLN A 176 21.52 -2.26 2.34
CA GLN A 176 20.43 -3.17 2.00
C GLN A 176 19.77 -3.78 3.25
N GLY A 177 20.55 -4.05 4.30
CA GLY A 177 20.03 -4.63 5.54
C GLY A 177 19.20 -3.63 6.34
N GLU A 178 19.59 -2.36 6.37
CA GLU A 178 18.84 -1.30 7.01
C GLU A 178 17.54 -0.98 6.26
N LEU A 179 17.56 -0.99 4.92
CA LEU A 179 16.36 -0.84 4.09
C LEU A 179 15.38 -2.00 4.31
N ASP A 180 15.87 -3.24 4.30
CA ASP A 180 15.06 -4.43 4.53
C ASP A 180 14.46 -4.42 5.95
N ALA A 181 15.24 -4.03 6.96
CA ALA A 181 14.79 -3.89 8.33
C ALA A 181 13.71 -2.80 8.47
N LEU A 182 13.86 -1.67 7.78
CA LEU A 182 12.89 -0.58 7.76
C LEU A 182 11.57 -1.01 7.09
N SER A 183 11.66 -1.73 5.97
CA SER A 183 10.49 -2.28 5.28
C SER A 183 9.75 -3.31 6.15
N ALA A 184 10.48 -4.23 6.79
CA ALA A 184 9.90 -5.19 7.71
C ALA A 184 9.25 -4.51 8.93
N LEU A 185 9.89 -3.48 9.48
CA LEU A 185 9.36 -2.68 10.57
C LEU A 185 8.06 -1.99 10.17
N PHE A 186 7.95 -1.52 8.92
CA PHE A 186 6.71 -0.94 8.39
C PHE A 186 5.56 -1.93 8.42
N ASP A 187 5.77 -3.13 7.87
CA ASP A 187 4.76 -4.18 7.85
C ASP A 187 4.34 -4.59 9.27
N ASP A 188 5.30 -4.66 10.19
CA ASP A 188 5.05 -4.97 11.59
C ASP A 188 4.25 -3.85 12.28
N VAL A 189 4.57 -2.56 12.04
CA VAL A 189 3.80 -1.41 12.55
C VAL A 189 2.35 -1.46 12.05
N LYS A 190 2.13 -1.77 10.77
CA LYS A 190 0.80 -1.96 10.22
C LYS A 190 0.06 -3.11 10.92
N SER A 191 0.69 -4.27 11.06
CA SER A 191 0.09 -5.44 11.73
C SER A 191 -0.26 -5.15 13.19
N LEU A 192 0.67 -4.55 13.95
CA LEU A 192 0.47 -4.16 15.34
C LEU A 192 -0.69 -3.18 15.48
N SER A 193 -0.75 -2.20 14.57
CA SER A 193 -1.85 -1.24 14.51
C SER A 193 -3.20 -1.91 14.24
N ASP A 194 -3.26 -2.80 13.24
CA ASP A 194 -4.47 -3.53 12.88
C ASP A 194 -4.94 -4.40 14.06
N LYS A 195 -4.04 -4.98 14.85
CA LYS A 195 -4.39 -5.79 16.03
C LYS A 195 -4.86 -4.96 17.22
N PHE A 196 -4.22 -3.81 17.44
CA PHE A 196 -4.57 -2.94 18.55
C PHE A 196 -5.90 -2.23 18.31
N PHE A 197 -6.11 -1.68 17.11
CA PHE A 197 -7.27 -0.86 16.77
C PHE A 197 -8.37 -1.60 16.01
N GLY A 198 -8.05 -2.71 15.33
CA GLY A 198 -9.03 -3.52 14.60
C GLY A 198 -9.80 -4.51 15.49
N GLY A 199 -9.40 -4.65 16.77
CA GLY A 199 -10.09 -5.43 17.77
C GLY A 199 -10.40 -4.63 19.04
N ASP A 200 -10.73 -5.33 20.12
CA ASP A 200 -11.10 -4.72 21.40
C ASP A 200 -9.90 -4.37 22.29
N LEU A 201 -8.66 -4.58 21.80
CA LEU A 201 -7.44 -4.45 22.62
C LEU A 201 -7.26 -3.01 23.11
N GLY A 202 -7.29 -2.02 22.20
CA GLY A 202 -7.15 -0.62 22.58
C GLY A 202 -8.25 -0.15 23.53
N ALA A 203 -9.49 -0.58 23.29
CA ALA A 203 -10.63 -0.24 24.14
C ALA A 203 -10.52 -0.87 25.55
N ALA A 204 -10.11 -2.14 25.64
CA ALA A 204 -9.92 -2.82 26.91
C ALA A 204 -8.75 -2.26 27.72
N LEU A 205 -7.67 -1.88 27.04
CA LEU A 205 -6.51 -1.24 27.66
C LEU A 205 -6.85 0.17 28.14
N GLY A 206 -7.60 0.94 27.35
CA GLY A 206 -8.12 2.24 27.73
C GLY A 206 -9.06 2.18 28.94
N GLU A 207 -9.88 1.13 29.04
CA GLU A 207 -10.72 0.90 30.22
C GLU A 207 -9.88 0.64 31.47
N ALA A 208 -8.81 -0.16 31.37
CA ALA A 208 -7.89 -0.37 32.47
C ALA A 208 -7.19 0.94 32.88
N MET A 209 -6.76 1.75 31.92
CA MET A 209 -6.15 3.06 32.22
C MET A 209 -7.11 4.04 32.89
N ASN A 210 -8.38 4.05 32.47
CA ASN A 210 -9.43 4.85 33.12
C ASN A 210 -9.71 4.45 34.57
N LEU A 211 -9.36 3.22 34.96
CA LEU A 211 -9.44 2.73 36.33
C LEU A 211 -8.21 3.06 37.17
N GLY A 212 -7.22 3.75 36.60
CA GLY A 212 -6.02 4.23 37.29
C GLY A 212 -4.81 3.30 37.16
N PHE A 213 -4.83 2.34 36.22
CA PHE A 213 -3.64 1.55 35.90
C PHE A 213 -2.77 2.29 34.90
N ASP A 214 -1.49 2.46 35.22
CA ASP A 214 -0.56 3.14 34.31
C ASP A 214 -0.10 2.20 33.18
N GLY A 215 0.24 2.77 32.02
CA GLY A 215 0.74 2.00 30.86
C GLY A 215 1.96 1.11 31.20
N ASN A 216 2.80 1.55 32.15
CA ASN A 216 3.93 0.77 32.67
C ASN A 216 3.49 -0.50 33.41
N GLU A 217 2.47 -0.40 34.25
CA GLU A 217 1.96 -1.55 35.01
C GLU A 217 1.31 -2.55 34.05
N LEU A 218 0.50 -2.07 33.11
CA LEU A 218 -0.12 -2.89 32.08
C LEU A 218 0.93 -3.58 31.19
N ALA A 219 1.99 -2.88 30.80
CA ALA A 219 3.11 -3.45 30.05
C ALA A 219 3.82 -4.57 30.81
N SER A 220 4.08 -4.37 32.11
CA SER A 220 4.70 -5.39 32.97
C SER A 220 3.85 -6.65 33.09
N MET A 221 2.54 -6.50 33.33
CA MET A 221 1.61 -7.62 33.38
C MET A 221 1.53 -8.37 32.04
N SER A 222 1.57 -7.63 30.93
CA SER A 222 1.51 -8.21 29.58
C SER A 222 2.79 -8.98 29.23
N LEU A 223 3.95 -8.49 29.68
CA LEU A 223 5.23 -9.17 29.52
C LEU A 223 5.27 -10.48 30.33
N ASP A 224 4.79 -10.46 31.57
CA ASP A 224 4.64 -11.64 32.42
C ASP A 224 3.70 -12.68 31.79
N LEU A 225 2.57 -12.23 31.24
CA LEU A 225 1.62 -13.08 30.53
C LEU A 225 2.27 -13.75 29.31
N ARG A 226 3.01 -12.99 28.51
CA ARG A 226 3.75 -13.53 27.36
C ARG A 226 4.75 -14.59 27.81
N GLN A 227 5.60 -14.29 28.79
CA GLN A 227 6.61 -15.23 29.28
C GLN A 227 5.98 -16.56 29.75
N ARG A 228 4.83 -16.47 30.43
CA ARG A 228 4.07 -17.65 30.89
C ARG A 228 3.35 -18.40 29.76
N SER A 229 2.89 -17.70 28.73
CA SER A 229 2.28 -18.33 27.54
C SER A 229 3.29 -19.19 26.77
N PHE A 230 4.57 -18.81 26.76
CA PHE A 230 5.64 -19.59 26.14
C PHE A 230 6.03 -20.81 27.00
N SER A 231 5.96 -20.71 28.32
CA SER A 231 6.39 -21.77 29.24
C SER A 231 5.35 -22.89 29.45
N SER A 232 4.57 -23.25 28.43
CA SER A 232 3.40 -24.16 28.52
C SER A 232 3.73 -25.61 28.95
N VAL A 233 4.13 -25.81 30.21
CA VAL A 233 4.11 -27.10 30.89
C VAL A 233 2.72 -27.27 31.50
N SER A 234 1.82 -27.84 30.71
CA SER A 234 0.54 -28.43 31.12
C SER A 234 -0.51 -27.50 31.73
N ARG A 235 -1.74 -27.65 31.24
CA ARG A 235 -3.00 -26.97 31.61
C ARG A 235 -3.37 -27.03 33.12
N ALA A 236 -2.52 -27.63 33.97
CA ALA A 236 -2.75 -27.85 35.40
C ALA A 236 -2.37 -26.65 36.30
N TYR A 237 -1.63 -25.65 35.80
CA TYR A 237 -1.26 -24.44 36.56
C TYR A 237 -2.10 -23.19 36.22
N ALA A 238 -3.16 -23.33 35.43
CA ALA A 238 -4.07 -22.21 35.10
C ALA A 238 -4.86 -21.65 36.30
N ALA A 239 -4.76 -22.27 37.49
CA ALA A 239 -5.46 -21.86 38.71
C ALA A 239 -4.82 -20.66 39.45
N GLY A 240 -3.72 -20.09 38.93
CA GLY A 240 -3.04 -18.93 39.51
C GLY A 240 -2.66 -17.87 38.48
N ALA A 241 -3.39 -17.79 37.37
CA ALA A 241 -3.20 -16.74 36.37
C ALA A 241 -3.43 -15.37 37.03
N PRO A 242 -2.53 -14.38 36.85
CA PRO A 242 -2.80 -13.03 37.29
C PRO A 242 -4.04 -12.54 36.53
N SER A 243 -5.12 -12.27 37.27
CA SER A 243 -6.31 -11.65 36.70
C SER A 243 -5.92 -10.28 36.18
N LEU A 244 -6.23 -10.00 34.93
CA LEU A 244 -6.03 -8.67 34.41
C LEU A 244 -6.99 -7.68 35.08
N PRO A 245 -6.64 -6.38 35.13
CA PRO A 245 -7.37 -5.36 35.86
C PRO A 245 -8.87 -5.29 35.57
N THR A 246 -9.25 -5.64 34.33
CA THR A 246 -10.62 -5.62 33.86
C THR A 246 -11.03 -6.97 33.28
N PRO A 247 -12.30 -7.37 33.42
CA PRO A 247 -12.82 -8.59 32.79
C PRO A 247 -12.65 -8.62 31.27
N LYS A 248 -12.70 -7.44 30.61
CA LYS A 248 -12.46 -7.32 29.17
C LYS A 248 -11.01 -7.64 28.82
N LEU A 249 -10.06 -7.06 29.54
CA LEU A 249 -8.65 -7.31 29.29
C LEU A 249 -8.28 -8.75 29.65
N ASP A 250 -8.92 -9.32 30.67
CA ASP A 250 -8.79 -10.74 31.05
C ASP A 250 -9.22 -11.71 29.94
N SER A 251 -10.30 -11.40 29.22
CA SER A 251 -10.71 -12.17 28.04
C SER A 251 -9.74 -12.05 26.85
N LEU A 252 -8.88 -11.03 26.86
CA LEU A 252 -7.92 -10.70 25.80
C LEU A 252 -6.47 -11.08 26.15
N GLN A 253 -6.23 -11.91 27.18
CA GLN A 253 -4.90 -12.38 27.56
C GLN A 253 -4.09 -12.93 26.36
N SER A 254 -4.71 -13.77 25.52
CA SER A 254 -4.05 -14.38 24.36
C SER A 254 -3.70 -13.35 23.28
N PRO A 255 -4.65 -12.51 22.80
CA PRO A 255 -4.34 -11.40 21.89
C PRO A 255 -3.28 -10.42 22.44
N LEU A 256 -3.33 -10.12 23.73
CA LEU A 256 -2.38 -9.22 24.40
C LEU A 256 -0.97 -9.82 24.43
N ALA A 257 -0.84 -11.10 24.79
CA ALA A 257 0.45 -11.80 24.76
C ALA A 257 1.03 -11.89 23.34
N GLN A 258 0.18 -12.09 22.32
CA GLN A 258 0.57 -12.09 20.91
C GLN A 258 1.02 -10.69 20.45
N TYR A 259 0.31 -9.64 20.84
CA TYR A 259 0.70 -8.26 20.55
C TYR A 259 2.09 -7.95 21.11
N VAL A 260 2.35 -8.28 22.39
CA VAL A 260 3.66 -8.06 23.00
C VAL A 260 4.75 -8.89 22.34
N ASP A 261 4.45 -10.14 21.94
CA ASP A 261 5.40 -10.98 21.21
C ASP A 261 5.79 -10.39 19.84
N GLU A 262 4.81 -9.91 19.09
CA GLU A 262 5.04 -9.27 17.79
C GLU A 262 5.76 -7.94 17.92
N TYR A 263 5.45 -7.17 18.96
CA TYR A 263 6.15 -5.93 19.29
C TYR A 263 7.65 -6.20 19.52
N ILE A 264 7.97 -7.23 20.32
CA ILE A 264 9.36 -7.63 20.59
C ILE A 264 10.05 -8.12 19.32
N LYS A 265 9.35 -8.92 18.49
CA LYS A 265 9.90 -9.40 17.21
C LYS A 265 10.16 -8.27 16.22
N ALA A 266 9.28 -7.26 16.18
CA ALA A 266 9.48 -6.07 15.35
C ALA A 266 10.75 -5.32 15.77
N LEU A 267 10.96 -5.17 17.09
CA LEU A 267 12.19 -4.57 17.62
C LEU A 267 13.44 -5.39 17.30
N ASP A 268 13.37 -6.71 17.37
CA ASP A 268 14.49 -7.60 17.04
C ASP A 268 14.86 -7.55 15.54
N LYS A 269 13.86 -7.54 14.65
CA LYS A 269 14.08 -7.36 13.22
C LYS A 269 14.64 -6.00 12.87
N ALA A 270 14.28 -4.97 13.64
CA ALA A 270 14.78 -3.61 13.49
C ALA A 270 16.16 -3.39 14.13
N SER A 271 16.76 -4.40 14.77
CA SER A 271 18.12 -4.38 15.36
C SER A 271 19.24 -3.83 14.45
N PRO A 272 19.18 -3.95 13.11
CA PRO A 272 20.16 -3.30 12.23
C PRO A 272 20.16 -1.76 12.31
N LEU A 273 19.06 -1.13 12.75
CA LEU A 273 18.94 0.32 12.90
C LEU A 273 19.62 0.81 14.19
N ALA A 274 20.06 2.07 14.24
CA ALA A 274 20.69 2.62 15.46
C ALA A 274 19.74 2.69 16.65
N GLU A 275 18.49 3.10 16.40
CA GLU A 275 17.48 3.31 17.43
C GLU A 275 16.15 2.63 17.10
N PRO A 276 16.08 1.28 17.14
CA PRO A 276 14.90 0.51 16.72
C PRO A 276 13.63 0.93 17.46
N ARG A 277 13.75 1.27 18.75
CA ARG A 277 12.65 1.68 19.62
C ARG A 277 12.10 3.05 19.27
N THR A 278 13.00 4.02 19.10
CA THR A 278 12.65 5.40 18.70
C THR A 278 12.01 5.38 17.32
N THR A 279 12.63 4.68 16.35
CA THR A 279 12.10 4.57 14.99
C THR A 279 10.72 3.93 14.96
N LEU A 280 10.51 2.83 15.68
CA LEU A 280 9.20 2.16 15.77
C LEU A 280 8.14 3.09 16.40
N GLN A 281 8.51 3.89 17.40
CA GLN A 281 7.59 4.82 18.07
C GLN A 281 7.21 5.99 17.16
N ASP A 282 8.20 6.63 16.51
CA ASP A 282 7.99 7.72 15.56
C ASP A 282 7.12 7.27 14.39
N MET A 283 7.38 6.06 13.89
CA MET A 283 6.61 5.45 12.80
C MET A 283 5.15 5.22 13.18
N MET A 284 4.89 4.69 14.38
CA MET A 284 3.52 4.56 14.88
C MET A 284 2.85 5.93 15.08
N GLN A 285 3.57 6.93 15.58
CA GLN A 285 3.03 8.28 15.78
C GLN A 285 2.61 8.93 14.47
N GLN A 286 3.47 8.81 13.47
CA GLN A 286 3.25 9.45 12.18
C GLN A 286 2.17 8.73 11.38
N TRP A 287 2.04 7.42 11.56
CA TRP A 287 1.05 6.60 10.85
C TRP A 287 -0.35 6.62 11.50
N LEU A 288 -0.46 6.87 12.82
CA LEU A 288 -1.71 6.77 13.59
C LEU A 288 -2.23 8.08 14.25
N PRO A 289 -1.96 9.30 13.74
CA PRO A 289 -2.24 10.53 14.48
C PRO A 289 -3.74 10.83 14.71
N GLU A 290 -4.63 10.19 13.96
CA GLU A 290 -6.09 10.48 14.01
C GLU A 290 -6.89 9.56 14.94
N LYS A 291 -6.26 8.60 15.64
CA LYS A 291 -6.97 7.68 16.55
C LYS A 291 -7.04 8.28 17.97
N PRO A 292 -8.23 8.48 18.56
CA PRO A 292 -8.37 9.01 19.92
C PRO A 292 -7.64 8.14 20.98
N ASP A 293 -7.55 6.84 20.71
CA ASP A 293 -6.92 5.86 21.60
C ASP A 293 -5.41 5.73 21.39
N TYR A 294 -4.79 6.58 20.57
CA TYR A 294 -3.35 6.53 20.33
C TYR A 294 -2.53 6.76 21.60
N HIS A 295 -2.98 7.63 22.50
CA HIS A 295 -2.32 7.88 23.78
C HIS A 295 -2.22 6.63 24.68
N ILE A 296 -3.21 5.74 24.58
CA ILE A 296 -3.23 4.45 25.30
C ILE A 296 -2.12 3.57 24.75
N LEU A 297 -2.08 3.39 23.43
CA LEU A 297 -1.04 2.63 22.74
C LEU A 297 0.35 3.18 23.04
N GLN A 298 0.52 4.50 23.00
CA GLN A 298 1.79 5.16 23.29
C GLN A 298 2.25 4.84 24.71
N SER A 299 1.41 5.09 25.72
CA SER A 299 1.77 4.85 27.12
C SER A 299 2.11 3.39 27.42
N PHE A 300 1.41 2.46 26.75
CA PHE A 300 1.66 1.03 26.87
C PHE A 300 2.99 0.62 26.23
N ASN A 301 3.25 1.10 25.01
CA ASN A 301 4.48 0.81 24.28
C ASN A 301 5.70 1.44 24.94
N GLU A 302 5.57 2.63 25.52
CA GLU A 302 6.61 3.24 26.38
C GLU A 302 6.91 2.35 27.60
N GLY A 303 5.87 1.79 28.22
CA GLY A 303 6.02 0.80 29.28
C GLY A 303 6.79 -0.43 28.83
N LEU A 304 6.46 -1.00 27.67
CA LEU A 304 7.20 -2.14 27.09
C LEU A 304 8.65 -1.78 26.80
N ASN A 305 8.90 -0.62 26.19
CA ASN A 305 10.24 -0.11 25.89
C ASN A 305 11.09 0.16 27.13
N ARG A 306 10.49 0.32 28.30
CA ARG A 306 11.25 0.47 29.55
C ARG A 306 11.64 -0.87 30.17
N LEU A 307 10.86 -1.92 29.90
CA LEU A 307 11.00 -3.24 30.51
C LEU A 307 11.85 -4.21 29.68
N LEU A 308 11.92 -3.98 28.36
CA LEU A 308 12.76 -4.69 27.41
C LEU A 308 14.18 -4.12 27.38
#